data_AF-A0A954RT16-F1
#
_entry.id   AF-A0A954RT16-F1
#
_cell.length_a   1.000
_cell.length_b   1.000
_cell.length_c   1.000
_cell.angle_alpha   90.00
_cell.angle_beta   90.00
_cell.angle_gamma   90.00
#
_symmetry.space_group_name_H-M   'P 1'
#
loop_
_entity.id
_entity.type
_entity.pdbx_description
1 polymer ?
#
loop_
_entity_poly.entity_id
_entity_poly.type
_entity_poly.pdbx_seq_one_letter_code
_entity_poly.pdbx_strand_id
1 'polypeptide(L)' 'SAISKAAFQNGLIIETSGPNDEVIKTLPPLTISQDQLARGLEVLAESAREVTTSKQLAAAE' A
#
# COMPACT_ATOMS: atom_id res chain seq x y z
N SER A 1 6.13 5.22 -4.75
CA SER A 1 5.74 5.68 -3.38
C SER A 1 6.41 4.82 -2.30
N ALA A 2 6.75 5.40 -1.14
CA ALA A 2 7.25 4.64 0.02
C ALA A 2 6.28 3.54 0.48
N ILE A 3 4.96 3.80 0.38
CA ILE A 3 3.91 2.81 0.70
C ILE A 3 3.93 1.64 -0.29
N SER A 4 4.10 1.90 -1.59
CA SER A 4 4.20 0.83 -2.61
C SER A 4 5.43 -0.05 -2.40
N LYS A 5 6.57 0.53 -1.95
CA LYS A 5 7.77 -0.23 -1.59
C LYS A 5 7.53 -1.13 -0.36
N ALA A 6 6.90 -0.61 0.68
CA ALA A 6 6.54 -1.39 1.88
C ALA A 6 5.54 -2.51 1.53
N ALA A 7 4.53 -2.21 0.71
CA ALA A 7 3.57 -3.21 0.23
C ALA A 7 4.26 -4.36 -0.53
N PHE A 8 5.23 -4.05 -1.39
CA PHE A 8 6.01 -5.08 -2.10
C PHE A 8 6.79 -5.98 -1.14
N GLN A 9 7.43 -5.41 -0.11
CA GLN A 9 8.11 -6.18 0.94
C GLN A 9 7.14 -7.06 1.74
N ASN A 10 5.91 -6.58 1.92
CA ASN A 10 4.82 -7.31 2.59
C ASN A 10 4.07 -8.28 1.65
N GLY A 11 4.56 -8.52 0.43
CA GLY A 11 4.02 -9.52 -0.50
C GLY A 11 2.87 -9.04 -1.38
N LEU A 12 2.62 -7.73 -1.47
CA LEU A 12 1.60 -7.12 -2.32
C LEU A 12 2.23 -6.27 -3.43
N ILE A 13 2.00 -6.67 -4.69
CA ILE A 13 2.34 -5.83 -5.84
C ILE A 13 1.27 -4.76 -6.01
N ILE A 14 1.68 -3.49 -6.00
CA ILE A 14 0.78 -2.36 -6.19
C ILE A 14 1.49 -1.16 -6.82
N GLU A 15 0.80 -0.45 -7.70
CA GLU A 15 1.34 0.69 -8.43
C GLU A 15 0.74 2.03 -7.98
N THR A 16 1.46 3.10 -8.32
CA THR A 16 0.99 4.48 -8.19
C THR A 16 0.36 4.98 -9.50
N SER A 17 -0.34 6.11 -9.42
CA SER A 17 -0.98 6.80 -10.53
C SER A 17 -1.14 8.29 -10.18
N GLY A 18 -1.53 9.09 -11.19
CA GLY A 18 -1.56 10.55 -11.08
C GLY A 18 -0.29 11.19 -11.68
N PRO A 19 -0.33 12.48 -12.05
CA PRO A 19 0.81 13.17 -12.68
C PRO A 19 2.10 13.17 -11.85
N ASN A 20 1.99 12.92 -10.53
CA ASN A 20 3.08 12.97 -9.57
C ASN A 20 3.16 11.67 -8.73
N ASP A 21 2.63 10.54 -9.22
CA ASP A 21 2.59 9.27 -8.48
C ASP A 21 1.89 9.36 -7.10
N GLU A 22 0.93 10.28 -6.96
CA GLU A 22 0.31 10.63 -5.69
C GLU A 22 -0.87 9.73 -5.28
N VAL A 23 -1.38 8.91 -6.20
CA VAL A 23 -2.52 8.01 -5.94
C VAL A 23 -2.06 6.55 -5.95
N ILE A 24 -2.43 5.79 -4.92
CA ILE A 24 -2.29 4.33 -4.94
C ILE A 24 -3.49 3.72 -5.66
N LYS A 25 -3.25 2.82 -6.61
CA LYS A 25 -4.28 2.24 -7.47
C LYS A 25 -4.41 0.73 -7.23
N THR A 26 -5.63 0.26 -6.98
CA THR A 26 -5.97 -1.16 -6.87
C THR A 26 -6.57 -1.66 -8.19
N LEU A 27 -5.90 -2.61 -8.83
CA LEU A 27 -6.36 -3.27 -10.06
C LEU A 27 -6.26 -4.80 -9.94
N PRO A 28 -7.05 -5.43 -9.06
CA PRO A 28 -7.09 -6.89 -8.98
C PRO A 28 -7.77 -7.50 -10.22
N PRO A 29 -7.54 -8.79 -10.52
CA PRO A 29 -8.34 -9.52 -11.50
C PRO A 29 -9.83 -9.47 -11.18
N LEU A 30 -10.69 -9.41 -12.21
CA LEU A 30 -12.15 -9.42 -12.03
C LEU A 30 -12.67 -10.72 -11.38
N THR A 31 -11.86 -11.78 -11.38
CA THR A 31 -12.16 -13.09 -10.82
C THR A 31 -11.59 -13.30 -9.40
N ILE A 32 -10.98 -12.28 -8.80
CA ILE A 32 -10.44 -12.38 -7.43
C ILE A 32 -11.55 -12.74 -6.43
N SER A 33 -11.24 -13.59 -5.45
CA SER A 33 -12.18 -13.85 -4.35
C SER A 33 -12.25 -12.67 -3.39
N GLN A 34 -13.36 -12.54 -2.67
CA GLN A 34 -13.53 -11.51 -1.64
C GLN A 34 -12.46 -11.63 -0.55
N ASP A 35 -12.12 -12.85 -0.14
CA ASP A 35 -11.12 -13.09 0.90
C ASP A 35 -9.71 -12.66 0.45
N GLN A 36 -9.35 -12.94 -0.81
CA GLN A 36 -8.07 -12.51 -1.36
C GLN A 36 -8.00 -10.98 -1.52
N LEU A 37 -9.10 -10.36 -1.96
CA LEU A 37 -9.18 -8.90 -2.06
C LEU A 37 -9.05 -8.26 -0.68
N ALA A 38 -9.80 -8.74 0.31
CA ALA A 38 -9.73 -8.26 1.70
C ALA A 38 -8.31 -8.39 2.25
N ARG A 39 -7.66 -9.54 2.05
CA ARG A 39 -6.28 -9.75 2.48
C ARG A 39 -5.30 -8.77 1.82
N GLY A 40 -5.45 -8.52 0.51
CA GLY A 40 -4.62 -7.55 -0.19
C GLY A 40 -4.80 -6.13 0.36
N LEU A 41 -6.04 -5.73 0.66
CA LEU A 41 -6.34 -4.42 1.24
C LEU A 41 -5.82 -4.28 2.69
N GLU A 42 -5.83 -5.35 3.49
CA GLU A 42 -5.20 -5.36 4.81
C GLU A 42 -3.70 -5.13 4.73
N VAL A 43 -3.00 -5.82 3.81
CA VAL A 43 -1.57 -5.63 3.59
C VAL A 43 -1.26 -4.20 3.16
N LEU A 44 -2.09 -3.62 2.29
CA LEU A 44 -1.94 -2.21 1.89
C LEU A 44 -2.12 -1.26 3.07
N ALA A 45 -3.14 -1.48 3.90
CA ALA A 45 -3.41 -0.65 5.07
C ALA A 45 -2.28 -0.72 6.09
N GLU A 46 -1.70 -1.90 6.31
CA GLU A 46 -0.54 -2.08 7.19
C GLU A 46 0.69 -1.36 6.66
N SER A 47 0.99 -1.52 5.36
CA SER A 47 2.12 -0.86 4.71
C SER A 47 2.00 0.67 4.74
N ALA A 48 0.78 1.19 4.67
CA ALA A 48 0.51 2.61 4.83
C ALA A 48 0.78 3.07 6.27
N ARG A 49 0.30 2.34 7.28
CA ARG A 49 0.54 2.64 8.70
C ARG A 49 2.03 2.61 9.04
N GLU A 50 2.75 1.59 8.61
CA GLU A 50 4.20 1.47 8.81
C GLU A 50 4.92 2.75 8.36
N VAL A 51 4.67 3.17 7.12
CA VAL A 51 5.33 4.34 6.54
C VAL A 51 4.90 5.65 7.20
N THR A 52 3.61 5.83 7.54
CA THR A 52 3.13 7.09 8.13
C THR A 52 3.51 7.22 9.60
N THR A 53 3.49 6.13 10.37
CA THR A 53 3.94 6.13 11.77
C THR A 53 5.45 6.30 11.87
N SER A 54 6.25 5.66 11.01
CA SER A 54 7.71 5.91 10.97
C SER A 54 8.04 7.35 10.63
N LYS A 55 7.29 7.97 9.70
CA LYS A 55 7.47 9.40 9.39
C LYS A 55 7.09 10.32 10.54
N GLN A 56 6.07 9.98 11.33
CA GLN A 56 5.68 10.75 12.51
C GLN A 56 6.74 10.70 13.61
N LEU A 57 7.37 9.54 13.82
CA LEU A 57 8.44 9.40 14.81
C LEU A 57 9.68 10.21 14.41
N ALA A 58 10.10 10.14 13.14
CA ALA A 58 11.25 10.88 12.61
C ALA A 58 11.03 12.41 12.51
N ALA A 59 9.78 12.88 12.55
CA ALA A 59 9.45 14.32 12.59
C ALA A 59 9.30 14.87 14.02
N ALA A 60 9.30 14.00 15.02
CA ALA A 60 9.21 14.35 16.44
C ALA A 60 10.59 14.38 17.16
N GLU A 61 11.66 14.04 16.43
CA GLU A 61 13.08 14.20 16.81
C GLU A 61 13.67 15.44 16.15
#